data_AF-A0A256JQF9-F1
#
_entry.id   AF-A0A256JQF9-F1
#
_cell.length_a   1.000
_cell.length_b   1.000
_cell.length_c   1.000
_cell.angle_alpha   90.00
_cell.angle_beta   90.00
_cell.angle_gamma   90.00
#
_symmetry.space_group_name_H-M   'P 1'
#
loop_
_entity.id
_entity.type
_entity.pdbx_description
1 polymer ?
#
loop_
_entity_poly.entity_id
_entity_poly.type
_entity_poly.pdbx_seq_one_letter_code
_entity_poly.pdbx_strand_id
1 'polypeptide(L)'
;MLWNRRRCDREAAPDRLAARSRHPVARRAVPGREVGMTALNPIAARTLAVRGAGTFLIGVAVNLALGWIALTGGLVASTEFFRYPPIVVWTLLGTIGAAVIYGALTRFSATPDRTFVRVAVAALVLSFVPDVGLLVAVEGVTTSEAVALMALHVPPAITAMIALPNTPFGR
;
A
#
# COMPACT_ATOMS: atom_id res chain seq x y z
N MET A 1 -6.97 85.36 -14.47
CA MET A 1 -6.71 83.96 -14.86
C MET A 1 -6.69 83.88 -16.39
N LEU A 2 -5.62 83.28 -16.93
CA LEU A 2 -5.13 83.25 -18.32
C LEU A 2 -6.18 82.83 -19.39
N TRP A 3 -6.35 83.55 -20.51
CA TRP A 3 -5.68 83.36 -21.83
C TRP A 3 -6.07 82.04 -22.54
N ASN A 4 -7.06 81.98 -23.45
CA ASN A 4 -7.16 82.44 -24.85
C ASN A 4 -6.41 81.60 -25.91
N ARG A 5 -7.10 81.36 -27.05
CA ARG A 5 -6.59 80.96 -28.39
C ARG A 5 -6.12 79.51 -28.58
N ARG A 6 -6.91 78.72 -29.31
CA ARG A 6 -6.92 78.56 -30.80
C ARG A 6 -5.74 77.73 -31.32
N ARG A 7 -6.05 76.59 -31.93
CA ARG A 7 -5.69 76.19 -33.32
C ARG A 7 -6.01 74.69 -33.46
N CYS A 8 -6.83 74.26 -34.43
CA CYS A 8 -6.52 74.21 -35.86
C CYS A 8 -5.31 73.32 -36.18
N ASP A 9 -5.58 72.38 -37.09
CA ASP A 9 -4.67 71.83 -38.09
C ASP A 9 -4.00 70.48 -37.78
N ARG A 10 -4.36 69.51 -38.63
CA ARG A 10 -3.50 68.65 -39.50
C ARG A 10 -4.05 67.22 -39.53
N GLU A 11 -4.83 66.83 -40.53
CA GLU A 11 -4.37 66.36 -41.87
C GLU A 11 -3.09 65.52 -41.82
N ALA A 12 -3.23 64.22 -42.14
CA ALA A 12 -2.51 63.50 -43.20
C ALA A 12 -2.30 62.00 -42.86
N ALA A 13 -2.78 61.14 -43.77
CA ALA A 13 -2.42 59.72 -43.93
C ALA A 13 -0.98 59.59 -44.54
N PRO A 14 -0.51 58.46 -45.14
CA PRO A 14 -0.79 57.01 -45.02
C PRO A 14 0.52 56.16 -44.91
N ASP A 15 0.36 54.83 -45.04
CA ASP A 15 1.32 53.81 -45.55
C ASP A 15 2.67 53.57 -44.85
N ARG A 16 2.93 52.29 -44.50
CA ARG A 16 3.83 51.41 -45.27
C ARG A 16 4.08 50.06 -44.57
N LEU A 17 3.90 49.00 -45.36
CA LEU A 17 4.44 47.66 -45.14
C LEU A 17 5.94 47.71 -44.79
N ALA A 18 6.35 46.94 -43.80
CA ALA A 18 7.73 46.47 -43.68
C ALA A 18 7.78 45.00 -43.26
N ALA A 19 8.26 44.21 -44.23
CA ALA A 19 8.61 42.81 -44.16
C ALA A 19 9.38 42.41 -42.89
N ARG A 20 9.02 41.27 -42.30
CA ARG A 20 9.89 40.50 -41.40
C ARG A 20 9.98 39.06 -41.87
N SER A 21 11.02 38.80 -42.66
CA SER A 21 11.65 37.50 -42.90
C SER A 21 12.03 36.82 -41.59
N ARG A 22 11.56 35.58 -41.37
CA ARG A 22 12.05 34.71 -40.28
C ARG A 22 12.71 33.46 -40.88
N HIS A 23 13.93 33.24 -40.42
CA HIS A 23 14.86 32.18 -40.81
C HIS A 23 14.33 30.75 -40.53
N PRO A 24 14.79 29.73 -41.28
CA PRO A 24 14.45 28.33 -41.03
C PRO A 24 15.18 27.84 -39.77
N VAL A 25 14.43 27.42 -38.75
CA VAL A 25 14.98 26.77 -37.56
C VAL A 25 15.28 25.31 -37.90
N ALA A 26 16.57 24.99 -37.97
CA ALA A 26 17.07 23.62 -38.05
C ALA A 26 16.58 22.82 -36.82
N ARG A 27 15.68 21.86 -37.04
CA ARG A 27 15.32 20.87 -36.01
C ARG A 27 16.46 19.87 -35.90
N ARG A 28 17.24 19.99 -34.81
CA ARG A 28 18.22 18.99 -34.37
C ARG A 28 17.46 17.69 -34.07
N ALA A 29 17.78 16.62 -34.79
CA ALA A 29 17.33 15.27 -34.47
C ALA A 29 17.82 14.92 -33.06
N VAL A 30 16.89 14.56 -32.17
CA VAL A 30 17.22 13.98 -30.86
C VAL A 30 17.53 12.49 -31.11
N PRO A 31 18.74 12.02 -30.82
CA PRO A 31 19.10 10.62 -31.00
C PRO A 31 18.25 9.75 -30.05
N GLY A 32 17.82 8.61 -30.59
CA GLY A 32 16.98 7.64 -29.92
C GLY A 32 17.52 7.32 -28.53
N ARG A 33 16.72 7.67 -27.52
CA ARG A 33 16.91 7.16 -26.17
C ARG A 33 16.47 5.71 -26.19
N GLU A 34 17.47 4.86 -26.25
CA GLU A 34 17.53 3.47 -25.82
C GLU A 34 16.25 2.98 -25.16
N VAL A 35 15.64 2.02 -25.86
CA VAL A 35 14.68 1.01 -25.41
C VAL A 35 14.53 1.01 -23.89
N GLY A 36 13.51 1.74 -23.43
CA GLY A 36 13.05 1.61 -22.06
C GLY A 36 12.58 0.17 -21.85
N MET A 37 13.42 -0.63 -21.18
CA MET A 37 12.92 -1.72 -20.36
C MET A 37 11.96 -1.08 -19.35
N THR A 38 10.69 -1.13 -19.72
CA THR A 38 9.54 -0.47 -19.10
C THR A 38 9.59 -0.59 -17.58
N ALA A 39 9.77 0.58 -16.98
CA ALA A 39 9.71 0.89 -15.56
C ALA A 39 8.69 0.03 -14.81
N LEU A 40 9.20 -0.87 -13.96
CA LEU A 40 8.44 -1.30 -12.79
C LEU A 40 8.58 -0.20 -11.75
N ASN A 41 7.69 0.78 -11.74
CA ASN A 41 7.42 1.50 -10.50
C ASN A 41 5.96 1.31 -10.05
N PRO A 42 5.56 0.06 -9.71
CA PRO A 42 4.71 -0.10 -8.54
C PRO A 42 5.51 0.42 -7.33
N ILE A 43 4.84 0.89 -6.26
CA ILE A 43 5.44 1.44 -5.02
C ILE A 43 6.89 0.97 -4.84
N ALA A 44 7.86 1.90 -4.84
CA ALA A 44 9.29 1.58 -4.82
C ALA A 44 9.54 0.38 -3.90
N ALA A 45 10.08 -0.73 -4.41
CA ALA A 45 10.14 -2.00 -3.70
C ALA A 45 10.70 -1.87 -2.26
N ARG A 46 11.59 -0.89 -2.05
CA ARG A 46 12.09 -0.45 -0.75
C ARG A 46 11.00 0.03 0.22
N THR A 47 10.07 0.85 -0.23
CA THR A 47 8.92 1.31 0.56
C THR A 47 8.02 0.14 0.94
N LEU A 48 7.73 -0.78 0.01
CA LEU A 48 6.95 -1.98 0.32
C LEU A 48 7.69 -2.89 1.33
N ALA A 49 9.01 -3.05 1.17
CA ALA A 49 9.83 -3.84 2.09
C ALA A 49 9.87 -3.24 3.50
N VAL A 50 10.04 -1.92 3.63
CA VAL A 50 10.03 -1.23 4.94
C VAL A 50 8.66 -1.37 5.61
N ARG A 51 7.57 -1.19 4.84
CA ARG A 51 6.20 -1.32 5.35
C ARG A 51 5.87 -2.76 5.74
N GLY A 52 6.30 -3.74 4.94
CA GLY A 52 6.20 -5.16 5.25
C GLY A 52 6.98 -5.55 6.50
N ALA A 53 8.22 -5.06 6.64
CA ALA A 53 9.03 -5.26 7.84
C ALA A 53 8.36 -4.67 9.09
N GLY A 54 7.85 -3.43 9.01
CA GLY A 54 7.08 -2.83 10.10
C GLY A 54 5.83 -3.63 10.46
N THR A 55 5.11 -4.13 9.44
CA THR A 55 3.92 -4.99 9.61
C THR A 55 4.28 -6.26 10.38
N PHE A 56 5.36 -6.93 9.99
CA PHE A 56 5.86 -8.14 10.64
C PHE A 56 6.30 -7.86 12.07
N LEU A 57 7.13 -6.84 12.30
CA LEU A 57 7.67 -6.54 13.63
C LEU A 57 6.57 -6.21 14.64
N ILE A 58 5.58 -5.41 14.23
CA ILE A 58 4.45 -5.07 15.11
C ILE A 58 3.57 -6.31 15.31
N GLY A 59 3.23 -7.03 14.23
CA GLY A 59 2.38 -8.22 14.29
C GLY A 59 2.97 -9.31 15.19
N VAL A 60 4.28 -9.59 15.05
CA VAL A 60 4.95 -10.62 15.85
C VAL A 60 5.05 -10.21 17.31
N ALA A 61 5.38 -8.94 17.61
CA ALA A 61 5.44 -8.47 18.99
C ALA A 61 4.09 -8.63 19.71
N VAL A 62 2.98 -8.26 19.05
CA VAL A 62 1.64 -8.42 19.60
C VAL A 62 1.27 -9.90 19.74
N ASN A 63 1.55 -10.73 18.73
CA ASN A 63 1.25 -12.16 18.78
C ASN A 63 2.03 -12.88 19.88
N LEU A 64 3.30 -12.51 20.11
CA LEU A 64 4.07 -13.06 21.21
C LEU A 64 3.51 -12.65 22.57
N ALA A 65 3.03 -11.40 22.72
CA ALA A 65 2.36 -10.96 23.94
C ALA A 65 1.03 -11.71 24.16
N LEU A 66 0.23 -11.91 23.11
CA LEU A 66 -1.02 -12.68 23.18
C LEU A 66 -0.75 -14.15 23.53
N GLY A 67 0.25 -14.77 22.90
CA GLY A 67 0.66 -16.14 23.22
C GLY A 67 1.13 -16.28 24.68
N TRP A 68 1.91 -15.31 25.17
CA TRP A 68 2.30 -15.27 26.58
C TRP A 68 1.10 -15.16 27.52
N ILE A 69 0.13 -14.29 27.22
CA ILE A 69 -1.10 -14.13 28.02
C ILE A 69 -1.93 -15.43 28.01
N ALA A 70 -2.07 -16.07 26.85
CA ALA A 70 -2.80 -17.34 26.73
C ALA A 70 -2.18 -18.44 27.60
N LEU A 71 -0.85 -18.57 27.55
CA LEU A 71 -0.11 -19.56 28.34
C LEU A 71 -0.15 -19.28 29.84
N THR A 72 0.11 -18.03 30.25
CA THR A 72 0.14 -17.66 31.67
C THR A 72 -1.25 -17.61 32.31
N GLY A 73 -2.29 -17.34 31.53
CA GLY A 73 -3.69 -17.35 31.96
C GLY A 73 -4.34 -18.74 31.97
N GLY A 74 -3.64 -19.80 31.54
CA GLY A 74 -4.20 -21.15 31.46
C GLY A 74 -5.37 -21.27 30.47
N LEU A 75 -5.40 -20.42 29.45
CA LEU A 75 -6.49 -20.38 28.46
C LEU A 75 -6.40 -21.50 27.42
N VAL A 76 -5.26 -22.18 27.36
CA VAL A 76 -4.91 -23.20 26.36
C VAL A 76 -4.43 -24.46 27.05
N ALA A 77 -4.92 -25.61 26.59
CA ALA A 77 -4.56 -26.91 27.16
C ALA A 77 -3.28 -27.44 26.51
N SER A 78 -3.13 -27.22 25.20
CA SER A 78 -1.97 -27.62 24.42
C SER A 78 -1.05 -26.43 24.16
N THR A 79 0.25 -26.62 24.43
CA THR A 79 1.26 -25.58 24.27
C THR A 79 1.89 -25.56 22.88
N GLU A 80 1.58 -26.55 22.03
CA GLU A 80 2.33 -26.78 20.81
C GLU A 80 2.22 -25.63 19.80
N PHE A 81 1.02 -25.07 19.63
CA PHE A 81 0.74 -23.96 18.71
C PHE A 81 1.13 -22.60 19.28
N PHE A 82 1.22 -22.48 20.61
CA PHE A 82 1.54 -21.25 21.33
C PHE A 82 3.04 -21.08 21.62
N ARG A 83 3.87 -22.05 21.22
CA ARG A 83 5.32 -21.92 21.32
C ARG A 83 5.83 -20.79 20.42
N TYR A 84 6.89 -20.12 20.88
CA TYR A 84 7.48 -18.98 20.19
C TYR A 84 7.87 -19.24 18.72
N PRO A 85 8.55 -20.37 18.35
CA PRO A 85 8.97 -20.57 16.98
C PRO A 85 7.80 -20.67 15.97
N PRO A 86 6.75 -21.46 16.22
CA PRO A 86 5.55 -21.47 15.37
C PRO A 86 4.93 -20.09 15.15
N ILE A 87 4.70 -19.31 16.22
CA ILE A 87 4.05 -17.99 16.12
C ILE A 87 4.84 -17.07 15.18
N VAL A 88 6.16 -17.03 15.31
CA VAL A 88 7.03 -16.18 14.48
C VAL A 88 6.97 -16.61 13.02
N VAL A 89 7.09 -17.91 12.73
CA VAL A 89 7.11 -18.44 11.35
C VAL A 89 5.78 -18.18 10.64
N TRP A 90 4.64 -18.46 11.30
CA TRP A 90 3.32 -18.23 10.71
C TRP A 90 3.03 -16.75 10.50
N THR A 91 3.43 -15.89 11.45
CA THR A 91 3.30 -14.44 11.31
C THR A 91 4.15 -13.91 10.14
N LEU A 92 5.37 -14.43 9.99
CA LEU A 92 6.24 -14.07 8.87
C LEU A 92 5.61 -14.48 7.53
N LEU A 93 5.12 -15.72 7.43
CA LEU A 93 4.52 -16.22 6.20
C LEU A 93 3.28 -15.40 5.80
N GLY A 94 2.40 -15.10 6.76
CA GLY A 94 1.21 -14.29 6.53
C GLY A 94 1.54 -12.86 6.07
N THR A 95 2.54 -12.23 6.70
CA THR A 95 2.96 -10.85 6.38
C THR A 95 3.66 -10.75 5.02
N ILE A 96 4.48 -11.75 4.66
CA ILE A 96 5.06 -11.87 3.31
C ILE A 96 3.95 -12.05 2.28
N GLY A 97 3.01 -12.97 2.51
CA GLY A 97 1.87 -13.20 1.63
C GLY A 97 1.06 -11.93 1.38
N ALA A 98 0.76 -11.18 2.44
CA ALA A 98 0.07 -9.89 2.35
C ALA A 98 0.84 -8.85 1.52
N ALA A 99 2.16 -8.73 1.73
CA ALA A 99 3.00 -7.81 0.96
C ALA A 99 3.04 -8.18 -0.54
N VAL A 100 3.12 -9.48 -0.86
CA VAL A 100 3.09 -9.98 -2.25
C VAL A 100 1.75 -9.69 -2.90
N ILE A 101 0.64 -9.99 -2.23
CA ILE A 101 -0.72 -9.72 -2.73
C ILE A 101 -0.91 -8.23 -2.99
N TYR A 102 -0.52 -7.37 -2.04
CA TYR A 102 -0.63 -5.93 -2.21
C TYR A 102 0.24 -5.45 -3.38
N GLY A 103 1.48 -5.91 -3.48
CA GLY A 103 2.36 -5.62 -4.62
C GLY A 103 1.74 -6.03 -5.96
N ALA A 104 1.13 -7.22 -6.04
CA ALA A 104 0.41 -7.66 -7.23
C ALA A 104 -0.81 -6.76 -7.53
N LEU A 105 -1.61 -6.42 -6.53
CA LEU A 105 -2.76 -5.54 -6.70
C LEU A 105 -2.37 -4.15 -7.20
N THR A 106 -1.24 -3.59 -6.76
CA THR A 106 -0.76 -2.29 -7.29
C THR A 106 -0.43 -2.33 -8.78
N ARG A 107 -0.21 -3.53 -9.34
CA ARG A 107 0.10 -3.74 -10.76
C ARG A 107 -1.13 -4.09 -11.60
N PHE A 108 -2.11 -4.79 -11.02
CA PHE A 108 -3.23 -5.37 -11.77
C PHE A 108 -4.60 -4.77 -11.42
N SER A 109 -4.73 -3.99 -10.35
CA SER A 109 -6.00 -3.41 -9.90
C SER A 109 -6.03 -1.89 -10.11
N ALA A 110 -7.17 -1.37 -10.56
CA ALA A 110 -7.43 0.07 -10.60
C ALA A 110 -7.65 0.68 -9.20
N THR A 111 -8.01 -0.14 -8.21
CA THR A 111 -8.29 0.29 -6.83
C THR A 111 -7.56 -0.62 -5.82
N PRO A 112 -6.21 -0.61 -5.81
CA PRO A 112 -5.41 -1.59 -5.06
C PRO A 112 -5.70 -1.61 -3.55
N ASP A 113 -5.83 -0.44 -2.92
CA ASP A 113 -6.04 -0.33 -1.48
C ASP A 113 -7.36 -0.95 -1.02
N ARG A 114 -8.48 -0.62 -1.71
CA ARG A 114 -9.82 -1.18 -1.40
C ARG A 114 -9.89 -2.67 -1.66
N THR A 115 -9.31 -3.12 -2.77
CA THR A 115 -9.28 -4.55 -3.12
C THR A 115 -8.44 -5.32 -2.11
N PHE A 116 -7.29 -4.77 -1.68
CA PHE A 116 -6.43 -5.40 -0.70
C PHE A 116 -7.15 -5.60 0.63
N VAL A 117 -7.85 -4.60 1.15
CA VAL A 117 -8.58 -4.72 2.41
C VAL A 117 -9.67 -5.78 2.33
N ARG A 118 -10.42 -5.86 1.23
CA ARG A 118 -11.40 -6.92 1.01
C ARG A 118 -10.75 -8.31 1.00
N VAL A 119 -9.62 -8.45 0.30
CA VAL A 119 -8.85 -9.71 0.27
C VAL A 119 -8.29 -10.05 1.63
N ALA A 120 -7.77 -9.08 2.38
CA ALA A 120 -7.22 -9.26 3.72
C ALA A 120 -8.30 -9.70 4.71
N VAL A 121 -9.49 -9.09 4.66
CA VAL A 121 -10.65 -9.51 5.47
C VAL A 121 -11.09 -10.93 5.08
N ALA A 122 -11.18 -11.23 3.79
CA ALA A 122 -11.53 -12.57 3.33
C ALA A 122 -10.50 -13.62 3.78
N ALA A 123 -9.21 -13.30 3.67
CA ALA A 123 -8.11 -14.16 4.11
C ALA A 123 -8.11 -14.37 5.63
N LEU A 124 -8.42 -13.33 6.42
CA LEU A 124 -8.56 -13.42 7.87
C LEU A 124 -9.72 -14.35 8.27
N VAL A 125 -10.88 -14.21 7.61
CA VAL A 125 -12.02 -15.09 7.88
C VAL A 125 -11.69 -16.52 7.44
N LEU A 126 -11.05 -16.69 6.29
CA LEU A 126 -10.64 -18.00 5.79
C LEU A 126 -9.58 -18.67 6.68
N SER A 127 -8.70 -17.88 7.31
CA SER A 127 -7.68 -18.42 8.22
C SER A 127 -8.26 -19.00 9.50
N PHE A 128 -9.52 -18.70 9.83
CA PHE A 128 -10.21 -19.34 10.95
C PHE A 128 -10.70 -20.75 10.64
N VAL A 129 -10.78 -21.14 9.36
CA VAL A 129 -11.22 -22.49 8.98
C VAL A 129 -10.29 -23.57 9.53
N PRO A 130 -8.95 -23.45 9.42
CA PRO A 130 -8.02 -24.33 10.12
C PRO A 130 -8.26 -24.43 11.64
N ASP A 131 -8.51 -23.31 12.32
CA ASP A 131 -8.72 -23.27 13.78
C ASP A 131 -9.99 -24.01 14.19
N VAL A 132 -11.08 -23.80 13.43
CA VAL A 132 -12.33 -24.56 13.59
C VAL A 132 -12.11 -26.03 13.25
N GLY A 133 -11.31 -26.32 12.22
CA GLY A 133 -10.91 -27.67 11.85
C GLY A 133 -10.23 -28.41 12.98
N LEU A 134 -9.28 -27.76 13.67
CA LEU A 134 -8.64 -28.32 14.87
C LEU A 134 -9.65 -28.63 15.98
N LEU A 135 -10.57 -27.69 16.24
CA LEU A 135 -11.59 -27.85 17.27
C LEU A 135 -12.52 -29.06 17.02
N VAL A 136 -12.86 -29.35 15.76
CA VAL A 136 -13.79 -30.43 15.42
C VAL A 136 -13.11 -31.76 15.12
N ALA A 137 -11.84 -31.74 14.71
CA ALA A 137 -11.13 -32.93 14.22
C ALA A 137 -10.10 -33.48 15.21
N VAL A 138 -9.65 -32.71 16.20
CA VAL A 138 -8.61 -33.13 17.15
C VAL A 138 -9.21 -33.23 18.56
N GLU A 139 -9.20 -34.45 19.11
CA GLU A 139 -9.60 -34.68 20.48
C GLU A 139 -8.65 -33.97 21.45
N GLY A 140 -9.21 -33.21 22.40
CA GLY A 140 -8.44 -32.47 23.41
C GLY A 140 -8.20 -30.99 23.09
N VAL A 141 -8.52 -30.51 21.88
CA VAL A 141 -8.52 -29.07 21.58
C VAL A 141 -9.74 -28.41 22.21
N THR A 142 -9.51 -27.39 23.03
CA THR A 142 -10.60 -26.66 23.70
C THR A 142 -11.12 -25.51 22.83
N THR A 143 -12.36 -25.09 23.06
CA THR A 143 -12.92 -23.90 22.40
C THR A 143 -12.10 -22.65 22.68
N SER A 144 -11.58 -22.50 23.91
CA SER A 144 -10.74 -21.37 24.29
C SER A 144 -9.41 -21.37 23.52
N GLU A 145 -8.86 -22.55 23.26
CA GLU A 145 -7.64 -22.72 22.47
C GLU A 145 -7.84 -22.34 21.00
N ALA A 146 -8.92 -22.82 20.37
CA ALA A 146 -9.27 -22.43 19.01
C ALA A 146 -9.49 -20.91 18.88
N VAL A 147 -10.20 -20.29 19.84
CA VAL A 147 -10.42 -18.84 19.86
C VAL A 147 -9.10 -18.08 20.06
N ALA A 148 -8.20 -18.59 20.91
CA ALA A 148 -6.88 -17.98 21.12
C ALA A 148 -6.02 -18.07 19.85
N LEU A 149 -6.09 -19.16 19.08
CA LEU A 149 -5.42 -19.28 17.79
C LEU A 149 -5.99 -18.30 16.77
N MET A 150 -7.32 -18.23 16.62
CA MET A 150 -7.99 -17.26 15.76
C MET A 150 -7.56 -15.82 16.11
N ALA A 151 -7.41 -15.51 17.40
CA ALA A 151 -6.97 -14.19 17.86
C ALA A 151 -5.56 -13.84 17.38
N LEU A 152 -4.64 -14.80 17.22
CA LEU A 152 -3.29 -14.54 16.70
C LEU A 152 -3.27 -14.14 15.22
N HIS A 153 -4.33 -14.42 14.46
CA HIS A 153 -4.44 -13.97 13.06
C HIS A 153 -4.81 -12.48 12.96
N VAL A 154 -5.44 -11.92 14.00
CA VAL A 154 -6.02 -10.58 13.96
C VAL A 154 -4.95 -9.48 13.95
N PRO A 155 -3.95 -9.45 14.85
CA PRO A 155 -2.92 -8.42 14.84
C PRO A 155 -2.16 -8.27 13.50
N PRO A 156 -1.61 -9.34 12.89
CA PRO A 156 -0.90 -9.20 11.62
C PRO A 156 -1.82 -8.77 10.47
N ALA A 157 -3.09 -9.17 10.48
CA ALA A 157 -4.06 -8.71 9.49
C ALA A 157 -4.35 -7.21 9.63
N ILE A 158 -4.58 -6.73 10.86
CA ILE A 158 -4.81 -5.31 11.14
C ILE A 158 -3.59 -4.48 10.77
N THR A 159 -2.38 -4.89 11.20
CA THR A 159 -1.17 -4.17 10.87
C THR A 159 -0.96 -4.12 9.36
N ALA A 160 -1.26 -5.21 8.63
CA ALA A 160 -1.16 -5.22 7.17
C ALA A 160 -2.13 -4.24 6.50
N MET A 161 -3.39 -4.16 6.96
CA MET A 161 -4.41 -3.25 6.43
C MET A 161 -4.13 -1.77 6.72
N ILE A 162 -3.36 -1.48 7.77
CA ILE A 162 -2.91 -0.12 8.10
C ILE A 162 -1.62 0.21 7.33
N ALA A 163 -0.65 -0.70 7.37
CA ALA A 163 0.72 -0.41 7.01
C ALA A 163 1.03 -0.65 5.54
N LEU A 164 0.33 -1.51 4.80
CA LEU A 164 0.62 -1.77 3.37
C LEU A 164 -0.13 -0.84 2.40
N PRO A 165 -1.45 -0.60 2.51
CA PRO A 165 -2.20 0.32 1.66
C PRO A 165 -1.74 1.78 1.82
N ASN A 166 -1.72 2.58 0.74
CA ASN A 166 -1.36 4.00 0.86
C ASN A 166 -2.34 4.78 1.75
N THR A 167 -3.60 4.35 1.74
CA THR A 167 -4.66 4.82 2.63
C THR A 167 -4.98 3.74 3.66
N PRO A 168 -4.83 3.99 4.98
CA PRO A 168 -5.17 3.00 6.00
C PRO A 168 -6.61 2.51 5.83
N PHE A 169 -6.79 1.19 5.80
CA PHE A 169 -8.09 0.54 5.54
C PHE A 169 -8.74 0.87 4.19
N GLY A 170 -7.97 1.37 3.21
CA GLY A 170 -8.42 1.55 1.83
C GLY A 170 -9.47 2.66 1.62
N ARG A 171 -9.38 3.73 2.42
CA ARG A 171 -10.32 4.85 2.39
C ARG A 171 -10.11 5.73 1.15
#